data_AF-A0A7W0WZR7-F1
#
_entry.id   AF-A0A7W0WZR7-F1
#
_cell.length_a   1.000
_cell.length_b   1.000
_cell.length_c   1.000
_cell.angle_alpha   90.00
_cell.angle_beta   90.00
_cell.angle_gamma   90.00
#
_symmetry.space_group_name_H-M   'P 1'
#
loop_
_entity.id
_entity.type
_entity.pdbx_description
1 polymer ?
#
loop_
_entity_poly.entity_id
_entity_poly.type
_entity_poly.pdbx_seq_one_letter_code
_entity_poly.pdbx_strand_id
1 'polypeptide(L)'
;MQNASEPPASPTIFNTPRKRSAIAALSLRAKGSHGRERADVAGDERVDAAPPTVMAPSSSEAVRLEADERVHDARPVQDPLVTTIVAVTTTSNDAALLSILDAPHLTDEPASIGFARKERALRDAFAELTILAARALERRLANPTNGDRLAEQFGRLIPERKHRLLQFLADARRRAAVSGKR
;
A
#
# COMPACT_ATOMS: atom_id res chain seq x y z
N MET A 1 -52.04 -36.72 19.70
CA MET A 1 -51.28 -36.91 18.44
C MET A 1 -50.24 -35.81 18.35
N GLN A 2 -49.02 -36.10 18.83
CA GLN A 2 -47.91 -35.14 18.90
C GLN A 2 -47.09 -35.29 17.61
N ASN A 3 -47.18 -34.30 16.71
CA ASN A 3 -46.34 -34.24 15.53
C ASN A 3 -44.95 -33.72 15.94
N ALA A 4 -43.99 -34.63 16.08
CA ALA A 4 -42.59 -34.32 16.24
C ALA A 4 -42.07 -33.65 14.94
N SER A 5 -41.70 -32.38 15.06
CA SER A 5 -41.11 -31.59 13.98
C SER A 5 -39.63 -31.94 13.88
N GLU A 6 -39.26 -32.76 12.89
CA GLU A 6 -37.87 -33.05 12.55
C GLU A 6 -37.16 -31.80 12.01
N PRO A 7 -35.96 -31.44 12.52
CA PRO A 7 -35.16 -30.39 11.93
C PRO A 7 -34.51 -30.84 10.61
N PRO A 8 -34.40 -29.97 9.60
CA PRO A 8 -33.78 -30.31 8.32
C PRO A 8 -32.27 -30.59 8.49
N ALA A 9 -31.84 -31.72 7.92
CA ALA A 9 -30.45 -32.14 7.88
C ALA A 9 -29.53 -31.05 7.31
N SER A 10 -28.45 -30.74 8.04
CA SER A 10 -27.42 -29.81 7.59
C SER A 10 -26.67 -30.39 6.40
N PRO A 11 -26.38 -29.62 5.33
CA PRO A 11 -25.61 -30.09 4.20
C PRO A 11 -24.14 -30.29 4.61
N THR A 12 -23.69 -31.55 4.63
CA THR A 12 -22.29 -31.92 4.74
C THR A 12 -21.52 -31.39 3.54
N ILE A 13 -20.75 -30.33 3.72
CA ILE A 13 -19.85 -29.80 2.69
C ILE A 13 -18.68 -30.78 2.51
N PHE A 14 -18.69 -31.51 1.40
CA PHE A 14 -17.62 -32.39 0.97
C PHE A 14 -16.41 -31.54 0.55
N ASN A 15 -15.46 -31.36 1.46
CA ASN A 15 -14.21 -30.66 1.20
C ASN A 15 -13.31 -31.55 0.31
N THR A 16 -13.24 -31.24 -0.99
CA THR A 16 -12.38 -31.98 -1.92
C THR A 16 -10.91 -31.57 -1.73
N PRO A 17 -9.97 -32.53 -1.73
CA PRO A 17 -8.55 -32.23 -1.59
C PRO A 17 -8.03 -31.50 -2.83
N ARG A 18 -7.71 -30.22 -2.66
CA ARG A 18 -7.06 -29.38 -3.67
C ARG A 18 -5.69 -29.98 -4.00
N LYS A 19 -5.54 -30.49 -5.23
CA LYS A 19 -4.29 -31.06 -5.77
C LYS A 19 -3.12 -30.09 -5.52
N ARG A 20 -2.22 -30.46 -4.60
CA ARG A 20 -0.93 -29.80 -4.41
C ARG A 20 -0.12 -29.97 -5.68
N SER A 21 -0.04 -28.92 -6.48
CA SER A 21 0.90 -28.86 -7.60
C SER A 21 2.31 -28.79 -7.03
N ALA A 22 3.10 -29.79 -7.34
CA ALA A 22 4.52 -29.85 -7.04
C ALA A 22 5.25 -28.72 -7.77
N ILE A 23 5.79 -27.76 -7.03
CA ILE A 23 6.73 -26.79 -7.59
C ILE A 23 8.12 -27.30 -7.25
N ALA A 24 8.85 -27.61 -8.32
CA ALA A 24 10.20 -28.13 -8.32
C ALA A 24 11.15 -27.27 -7.48
N ALA A 25 11.92 -27.96 -6.63
CA ALA A 25 13.10 -27.42 -6.00
C ALA A 25 14.18 -27.18 -7.06
N LEU A 26 14.37 -25.93 -7.49
CA LEU A 26 15.61 -25.54 -8.15
C LEU A 26 16.60 -25.04 -7.10
N SER A 27 17.59 -25.90 -6.82
CA SER A 27 18.83 -25.55 -6.16
C SER A 27 19.53 -24.40 -6.89
N LEU A 28 19.77 -23.30 -6.20
CA LEU A 28 20.78 -22.31 -6.59
C LEU A 28 21.84 -22.24 -5.50
N ARG A 29 22.87 -23.03 -5.76
CA ARG A 29 24.19 -23.03 -5.14
C ARG A 29 24.88 -21.71 -5.50
N ALA A 30 25.07 -20.82 -4.52
CA ALA A 30 26.01 -19.71 -4.62
C ALA A 30 27.09 -19.88 -3.55
N LYS A 31 28.21 -20.49 -3.98
CA LYS A 31 29.51 -20.32 -3.33
C LYS A 31 29.98 -18.89 -3.59
N GLY A 32 30.44 -18.19 -2.57
CA GLY A 32 30.94 -16.83 -2.74
C GLY A 32 31.44 -16.18 -1.46
N SER A 33 32.24 -16.92 -0.70
CA SER A 33 33.08 -16.38 0.37
C SER A 33 34.14 -15.46 -0.25
N HIS A 34 34.08 -14.16 0.01
CA HIS A 34 35.29 -13.32 0.03
C HIS A 34 35.15 -12.30 1.15
N GLY A 35 36.00 -12.49 2.16
CA GLY A 35 36.19 -11.57 3.25
C GLY A 35 36.64 -10.22 2.73
N ARG A 36 36.14 -9.18 3.40
CA ARG A 36 36.84 -7.91 3.50
C ARG A 36 36.90 -7.56 4.97
N GLU A 37 38.03 -7.92 5.57
CA GLU A 37 38.66 -7.13 6.61
C GLU A 37 38.67 -5.66 6.18
N ARG A 38 38.01 -4.81 6.96
CA ARG A 38 38.35 -3.40 7.15
C ARG A 38 38.08 -3.13 8.63
N ALA A 39 39.13 -3.25 9.42
CA ALA A 39 40.01 -2.15 9.80
C ALA A 39 39.33 -1.25 10.82
N ASP A 40 39.72 -1.49 12.07
CA ASP A 40 39.65 -0.56 13.18
C ASP A 40 39.97 0.87 12.72
N VAL A 41 39.00 1.77 12.87
CA VAL A 41 39.26 3.21 12.91
C VAL A 41 38.67 3.70 14.22
N ALA A 42 39.53 3.68 15.23
CA ALA A 42 39.40 4.56 16.38
C ALA A 42 39.54 6.00 15.87
N GLY A 43 38.52 6.81 16.08
CA GLY A 43 38.45 8.20 15.68
C GLY A 43 37.55 8.95 16.64
N ASP A 44 38.13 9.26 17.79
CA ASP A 44 37.70 10.30 18.71
C ASP A 44 37.66 11.64 17.96
N GLU A 45 36.51 12.33 17.96
CA GLU A 45 36.50 13.79 18.02
C GLU A 45 35.11 14.29 18.43
N ARG A 46 35.02 14.68 19.70
CA ARG A 46 34.03 15.62 20.20
C ARG A 46 34.18 16.94 19.45
N VAL A 47 33.09 17.46 18.89
CA VAL A 47 32.97 18.90 18.69
C VAL A 47 31.59 19.34 19.17
N ASP A 48 31.58 19.86 20.39
CA ASP A 48 30.58 20.79 20.90
C ASP A 48 30.46 21.96 19.92
N ALA A 49 29.35 22.03 19.19
CA ALA A 49 28.99 23.20 18.42
C ALA A 49 27.55 23.59 18.76
N ALA A 50 27.44 24.63 19.59
CA ALA A 50 26.19 25.27 19.95
C ALA A 50 25.40 25.72 18.70
N PRO A 51 24.06 25.64 18.70
CA PRO A 51 23.27 26.20 17.62
C PRO A 51 23.29 27.74 17.68
N PRO A 52 23.55 28.45 16.57
CA PRO A 52 23.34 29.89 16.52
C PRO A 52 21.84 30.20 16.57
N THR A 53 21.43 30.88 17.63
CA THR A 53 20.17 31.62 17.71
C THR A 53 20.16 32.69 16.62
N VAL A 54 19.55 32.40 15.48
CA VAL A 54 19.25 33.41 14.46
C VAL A 54 17.84 33.96 14.66
N MET A 55 17.82 35.27 14.80
CA MET A 55 16.68 36.13 15.09
C MET A 55 15.55 35.97 14.07
N ALA A 56 14.33 35.91 14.59
CA ALA A 56 13.12 36.11 13.81
C ALA A 56 13.04 37.56 13.28
N PRO A 57 12.85 37.79 11.98
CA PRO A 57 12.34 39.07 11.50
C PRO A 57 10.82 39.12 11.72
N SER A 58 10.42 39.94 12.68
CA SER A 58 9.09 40.53 12.78
C SER A 58 9.01 41.71 11.80
N SER A 59 8.08 41.65 10.85
CA SER A 59 7.47 42.79 10.12
C SER A 59 6.44 42.22 9.16
N SER A 60 5.17 42.63 9.25
CA SER A 60 4.58 43.78 8.50
C SER A 60 4.60 43.47 6.99
N GLU A 61 3.56 43.62 6.19
CA GLU A 61 2.43 44.54 6.24
C GLU A 61 1.50 44.16 5.08
N ALA A 62 0.25 44.64 5.15
CA ALA A 62 -0.77 44.52 4.15
C ALA A 62 -0.37 45.07 2.77
N VAL A 63 -0.73 44.37 1.69
CA VAL A 63 -1.05 45.01 0.41
C VAL A 63 -2.26 44.33 -0.23
N ARG A 64 -3.38 45.05 -0.23
CA ARG A 64 -4.49 44.90 -1.17
C ARG A 64 -3.97 45.10 -2.59
N LEU A 65 -4.32 44.19 -3.49
CA LEU A 65 -4.55 44.52 -4.89
C LEU A 65 -5.77 43.75 -5.37
N GLU A 66 -6.87 44.48 -5.46
CA GLU A 66 -7.96 44.18 -6.37
C GLU A 66 -7.43 44.26 -7.79
N ALA A 67 -7.72 43.25 -8.60
CA ALA A 67 -7.67 43.35 -10.06
C ALA A 67 -8.58 42.29 -10.68
N ASP A 68 -9.68 42.79 -11.23
CA ASP A 68 -10.23 42.41 -12.53
C ASP A 68 -10.65 40.95 -12.77
N GLU A 69 -11.91 40.73 -12.39
CA GLU A 69 -12.99 40.22 -13.24
C GLU A 69 -12.65 40.04 -14.74
N ARG A 70 -12.06 38.89 -15.11
CA ARG A 70 -12.17 38.36 -16.48
C ARG A 70 -13.15 37.21 -16.53
N VAL A 71 -14.37 37.58 -16.92
CA VAL A 71 -15.43 36.75 -17.45
C VAL A 71 -14.88 35.88 -18.59
N HIS A 72 -14.47 34.65 -18.27
CA HIS A 72 -14.42 33.56 -19.23
C HIS A 72 -15.45 32.52 -18.83
N ASP A 73 -16.66 32.76 -19.34
CA ASP A 73 -17.76 31.82 -19.42
C ASP A 73 -17.36 30.68 -20.39
N ALA A 74 -16.53 29.78 -19.88
CA ALA A 74 -16.26 28.49 -20.49
C ALA A 74 -16.77 27.45 -19.49
N ARG A 75 -18.10 27.29 -19.42
CA ARG A 75 -18.72 26.18 -18.69
C ARG A 75 -18.08 24.86 -19.20
N PRO A 76 -17.28 24.15 -18.39
CA PRO A 76 -16.95 22.78 -18.73
C PRO A 76 -18.27 22.01 -18.61
N VAL A 77 -18.72 21.45 -19.73
CA VAL A 77 -19.78 20.43 -19.73
C VAL A 77 -19.23 19.27 -18.91
N GLN A 78 -19.52 19.29 -17.61
CA GLN A 78 -19.22 18.18 -16.71
C GLN A 78 -20.20 17.08 -17.07
N ASP A 79 -19.79 16.13 -17.92
CA ASP A 79 -20.49 14.86 -18.09
C ASP A 79 -20.40 14.08 -16.76
N PRO A 80 -21.48 13.98 -15.96
CA PRO A 80 -21.41 13.42 -14.61
C PRO A 80 -21.45 11.88 -14.60
N LEU A 81 -21.45 11.23 -15.76
CA LEU A 81 -21.77 9.79 -15.85
C LEU A 81 -20.55 8.85 -15.83
N VAL A 82 -19.32 9.35 -16.01
CA VAL A 82 -18.13 8.48 -16.05
C VAL A 82 -17.51 8.26 -14.65
N THR A 83 -17.76 9.15 -13.69
CA THR A 83 -17.15 9.09 -12.35
C THR A 83 -17.76 7.99 -11.46
N THR A 84 -19.02 7.62 -11.69
CA THR A 84 -19.74 6.67 -10.80
C THR A 84 -19.24 5.22 -10.92
N ILE A 85 -18.73 4.81 -12.09
CA ILE A 85 -18.27 3.42 -12.31
C ILE A 85 -16.92 3.15 -11.63
N VAL A 86 -16.08 4.18 -11.49
CA VAL A 86 -14.77 4.07 -10.81
C VAL A 86 -14.94 3.93 -9.29
N ALA A 87 -15.97 4.56 -8.71
CA ALA A 87 -16.26 4.48 -7.28
C ALA A 87 -16.75 3.08 -6.84
N VAL A 88 -17.48 2.34 -7.68
CA VAL A 88 -18.01 1.02 -7.32
C VAL A 88 -16.95 -0.09 -7.38
N THR A 89 -16.03 -0.01 -8.35
CA THR A 89 -14.96 -1.02 -8.51
C THR A 89 -13.84 -0.87 -7.49
N THR A 90 -13.65 0.33 -6.92
CA THR A 90 -12.64 0.57 -5.88
C THR A 90 -13.04 -0.06 -4.55
N THR A 91 -14.32 -0.03 -4.16
CA THR A 91 -14.81 -0.60 -2.89
C THR A 91 -14.57 -2.12 -2.76
N SER A 92 -14.68 -2.87 -3.86
CA SER A 92 -14.47 -4.33 -3.84
C SER A 92 -13.00 -4.69 -3.56
N ASN A 93 -12.07 -3.94 -4.15
CA ASN A 93 -10.63 -4.15 -3.94
C ASN A 93 -10.20 -3.72 -2.53
N ASP A 94 -10.79 -2.66 -1.99
CA ASP A 94 -10.50 -2.18 -0.63
C ASP A 94 -10.80 -3.25 0.43
N ALA A 95 -11.90 -4.00 0.29
CA ALA A 95 -12.25 -5.07 1.21
C ALA A 95 -11.20 -6.20 1.20
N ALA A 96 -10.69 -6.57 0.02
CA ALA A 96 -9.62 -7.56 -0.11
C ALA A 96 -8.31 -7.07 0.54
N LEU A 97 -7.94 -5.81 0.32
CA LEU A 97 -6.74 -5.20 0.92
C LEU A 97 -6.85 -5.12 2.45
N LEU A 98 -8.01 -4.72 2.97
CA LEU A 98 -8.28 -4.70 4.41
C LEU A 98 -8.19 -6.11 5.01
N SER A 99 -8.72 -7.12 4.33
CA SER A 99 -8.62 -8.52 4.77
C SER A 99 -7.16 -8.99 4.89
N ILE A 100 -6.30 -8.61 3.94
CA ILE A 100 -4.85 -8.92 4.00
C ILE A 100 -4.16 -8.21 5.18
N LEU A 101 -4.52 -6.95 5.44
CA LEU A 101 -3.96 -6.15 6.53
C LEU A 101 -4.40 -6.67 7.90
N ASP A 102 -5.69 -7.00 8.06
CA ASP A 102 -6.30 -7.49 9.29
C ASP A 102 -5.95 -8.97 9.57
N ALA A 103 -5.38 -9.70 8.60
CA ALA A 103 -4.99 -11.10 8.79
C ALA A 103 -4.03 -11.28 9.98
N PRO A 104 -4.28 -12.21 10.92
CA PRO A 104 -3.40 -12.41 12.06
C PRO A 104 -2.04 -12.99 11.65
N HIS A 105 -1.01 -12.76 12.47
CA HIS A 105 0.24 -13.51 12.37
C HIS A 105 0.04 -14.92 12.92
N LEU A 106 0.79 -15.90 12.41
CA LEU A 106 0.76 -17.25 12.96
C LEU A 106 1.51 -17.27 14.30
N THR A 107 1.04 -18.09 15.25
CA THR A 107 1.54 -18.11 16.63
C THR A 107 3.04 -18.37 16.74
N ASP A 108 3.60 -19.21 15.85
CA ASP A 108 5.01 -19.60 15.87
C ASP A 108 5.86 -18.92 14.78
N GLU A 109 5.31 -17.88 14.14
CA GLU A 109 5.98 -17.18 13.05
C GLU A 109 6.69 -15.91 13.55
N PRO A 110 7.98 -15.70 13.24
CA PRO A 110 8.64 -14.44 13.53
C PRO A 110 7.89 -13.29 12.86
N ALA A 111 7.69 -12.19 13.58
CA ALA A 111 6.95 -11.02 13.08
C ALA A 111 7.49 -10.53 11.72
N SER A 112 8.82 -10.59 11.50
CA SER A 112 9.47 -10.23 10.23
C SER A 112 8.94 -11.03 9.03
N ILE A 113 8.70 -12.34 9.21
CA ILE A 113 8.17 -13.25 8.20
C ILE A 113 6.68 -12.97 7.98
N GLY A 114 5.90 -12.80 9.07
CA GLY A 114 4.48 -12.45 8.97
C GLY A 114 4.25 -11.15 8.19
N PHE A 115 5.06 -10.12 8.46
CA PHE A 115 5.02 -8.87 7.69
C PHE A 115 5.49 -9.05 6.24
N ALA A 116 6.52 -9.86 5.98
CA ALA A 116 6.97 -10.15 4.61
C ALA A 116 5.89 -10.88 3.80
N ARG A 117 5.15 -11.81 4.42
CA ARG A 117 4.00 -12.48 3.82
C ARG A 117 2.89 -11.48 3.48
N LYS A 118 2.52 -10.61 4.42
CA LYS A 118 1.52 -9.55 4.18
C LYS A 118 1.95 -8.61 3.06
N GLU A 119 3.19 -8.13 3.08
CA GLU A 119 3.73 -7.24 2.05
C GLU A 119 3.69 -7.90 0.66
N ARG A 120 4.03 -9.19 0.57
CA ARG A 120 3.90 -9.96 -0.67
C ARG A 120 2.45 -10.06 -1.13
N ALA A 121 1.54 -10.44 -0.26
CA ALA A 121 0.11 -10.53 -0.58
C ALA A 121 -0.47 -9.19 -1.06
N LEU A 122 -0.08 -8.07 -0.43
CA LEU A 122 -0.46 -6.73 -0.87
C LEU A 122 0.10 -6.40 -2.25
N ARG A 123 1.38 -6.72 -2.53
CA ARG A 123 1.97 -6.52 -3.86
C ARG A 123 1.27 -7.34 -4.94
N ASP A 124 0.89 -8.57 -4.62
CA ASP A 124 0.15 -9.44 -5.54
C ASP A 124 -1.23 -8.83 -5.84
N ALA A 125 -1.97 -8.39 -4.82
CA ALA A 125 -3.24 -7.67 -5.00
C ALA A 125 -3.06 -6.36 -5.80
N PHE A 126 -1.99 -5.61 -5.56
CA PHE A 126 -1.66 -4.40 -6.32
C PHE A 126 -1.21 -4.67 -7.77
N ALA A 127 -0.83 -5.90 -8.09
CA ALA A 127 -0.49 -6.30 -9.45
C ALA A 127 -1.74 -6.62 -10.30
N GLU A 128 -2.86 -6.94 -9.66
CA GLU A 128 -4.15 -7.15 -10.33
C GLU A 128 -4.87 -5.84 -10.65
N LEU A 129 -4.48 -4.73 -9.99
CA LEU A 129 -5.07 -3.42 -10.22
C LEU A 129 -4.71 -2.86 -11.61
N THR A 130 -5.68 -2.19 -12.24
CA THR A 130 -5.42 -1.39 -13.44
C THR A 130 -4.50 -0.20 -13.10
N ILE A 131 -3.80 0.34 -14.11
CA ILE A 131 -2.89 1.49 -13.94
C ILE A 131 -3.61 2.69 -13.30
N LEU A 132 -4.85 2.95 -13.71
CA LEU A 132 -5.66 4.05 -13.17
C LEU A 132 -6.03 3.80 -11.71
N ALA A 133 -6.46 2.58 -11.37
CA ALA A 133 -6.79 2.19 -9.99
C ALA A 133 -5.55 2.27 -9.07
N ALA A 134 -4.40 1.77 -9.53
CA ALA A 134 -3.15 1.81 -8.77
C ALA A 134 -2.72 3.26 -8.47
N ARG A 135 -2.85 4.20 -9.42
CA ARG A 135 -2.55 5.62 -9.20
C ARG A 135 -3.57 6.34 -8.31
N ALA A 136 -4.84 5.97 -8.40
CA ALA A 136 -5.86 6.51 -7.50
C ALA A 136 -5.58 6.06 -6.05
N LEU A 137 -5.26 4.78 -5.87
CA LEU A 137 -4.92 4.20 -4.58
C LEU A 137 -3.62 4.79 -4.01
N GLU A 138 -2.58 4.96 -4.83
CA GLU A 138 -1.32 5.58 -4.42
C GLU A 138 -1.54 6.99 -3.86
N ARG A 139 -2.26 7.85 -4.57
CA ARG A 139 -2.58 9.22 -4.11
C ARG A 139 -3.38 9.23 -2.82
N ARG A 140 -4.33 8.30 -2.68
CA ARG A 140 -5.16 8.14 -1.47
C ARG A 140 -4.35 7.68 -0.26
N LEU A 141 -3.43 6.73 -0.44
CA LEU A 141 -2.57 6.22 0.64
C LEU A 141 -1.40 7.17 0.97
N ALA A 142 -0.96 7.99 0.01
CA ALA A 142 0.02 9.05 0.22
C ALA A 142 -0.57 10.22 1.02
N ASN A 143 -1.83 10.57 0.78
CA ASN A 143 -2.56 11.64 1.47
C ASN A 143 -3.75 11.04 2.25
N PRO A 144 -3.52 10.43 3.43
CA PRO A 144 -4.57 9.77 4.19
C PRO A 144 -5.64 10.77 4.63
N THR A 145 -6.90 10.48 4.30
CA THR A 145 -8.06 11.26 4.76
C THR A 145 -8.56 10.68 6.09
N ASN A 146 -9.00 11.54 7.02
CA ASN A 146 -9.61 11.09 8.27
C ASN A 146 -10.87 10.25 8.00
N GLY A 147 -10.99 9.10 8.67
CA GLY A 147 -12.12 8.18 8.48
C GLY A 147 -11.94 7.17 7.34
N ASP A 148 -10.82 7.24 6.60
CA ASP A 148 -10.45 6.21 5.63
C ASP A 148 -9.78 5.03 6.34
N ARG A 149 -10.59 4.00 6.66
CA ARG A 149 -10.11 2.80 7.35
C ARG A 149 -8.93 2.14 6.65
N LEU A 150 -8.87 2.14 5.32
CA LEU A 150 -7.76 1.54 4.59
C LEU A 150 -6.47 2.35 4.80
N ALA A 151 -6.56 3.68 4.68
CA ALA A 151 -5.42 4.56 4.90
C ALA A 151 -4.93 4.52 6.36
N GLU A 152 -5.85 4.43 7.33
CA GLU A 152 -5.53 4.28 8.75
C GLU A 152 -4.77 2.98 9.03
N GLN A 153 -5.25 1.84 8.52
CA GLN A 153 -4.56 0.56 8.68
C GLN A 153 -3.22 0.54 7.95
N PHE A 154 -3.15 1.12 6.76
CA PHE A 154 -1.92 1.25 6.00
C PHE A 154 -0.90 2.15 6.71
N GLY A 155 -1.36 3.17 7.44
CA GLY A 155 -0.54 4.04 8.27
C GLY A 155 0.12 3.34 9.47
N ARG A 156 -0.42 2.21 9.92
CA ARG A 156 0.16 1.39 11.01
C ARG A 156 1.32 0.50 10.56
N LEU A 157 1.56 0.39 9.25
CA LEU A 157 2.70 -0.36 8.71
C LEU A 157 4.02 0.34 9.02
N ILE A 158 5.11 -0.44 9.06
CA ILE A 158 6.47 0.09 9.20
C ILE A 158 6.75 1.10 8.06
N PRO A 159 7.27 2.31 8.33
CA PRO A 159 7.43 3.37 7.34
C PRO A 159 8.20 2.94 6.07
N GLU A 160 9.26 2.16 6.24
CA GLU A 160 10.06 1.66 5.11
C GLU A 160 9.24 0.74 4.19
N ARG A 161 8.39 -0.12 4.75
CA ARG A 161 7.51 -1.01 3.98
C ARG A 161 6.40 -0.23 3.29
N LYS A 162 5.83 0.76 3.99
CA LYS A 162 4.86 1.70 3.40
C LYS A 162 5.46 2.36 2.16
N HIS A 163 6.68 2.88 2.26
CA HIS A 163 7.37 3.50 1.13
C HIS A 163 7.58 2.54 -0.04
N ARG A 164 8.05 1.31 0.21
CA ARG A 164 8.22 0.27 -0.82
C ARG A 164 6.91 -0.06 -1.55
N LEU A 165 5.79 -0.13 -0.82
CA LEU A 165 4.46 -0.39 -1.39
C LEU A 165 3.94 0.78 -2.22
N LEU A 166 4.11 2.02 -1.74
CA LEU A 166 3.76 3.22 -2.51
C LEU A 166 4.58 3.32 -3.80
N GLN A 167 5.89 3.06 -3.73
CA GLN A 167 6.75 3.04 -4.91
C GLN A 167 6.31 1.97 -5.92
N PHE A 168 5.88 0.79 -5.44
CA PHE A 168 5.36 -0.27 -6.29
C PHE A 168 4.06 0.12 -7.03
N LEU A 169 3.18 0.87 -6.37
CA LEU A 169 1.99 1.44 -6.99
C LEU A 169 2.34 2.52 -8.01
N ALA A 170 3.29 3.40 -7.69
CA ALA A 170 3.78 4.43 -8.61
C ALA A 170 4.37 3.83 -9.90
N ASP A 171 5.03 2.66 -9.80
CA ASP A 171 5.64 1.95 -10.94
C ASP A 171 4.66 1.10 -11.78
N ALA A 172 3.34 1.17 -11.52
CA ALA A 172 2.34 0.38 -12.22
C ALA A 172 2.40 0.50 -13.76
N ARG A 173 2.67 1.71 -14.28
CA ARG A 173 2.79 1.93 -15.73
C ARG A 173 3.98 1.18 -16.33
N ARG A 174 5.13 1.18 -15.66
CA ARG A 174 6.33 0.49 -16.13
C ARG A 174 6.11 -1.02 -16.10
N ARG A 175 5.50 -1.54 -15.03
CA ARG A 175 5.13 -2.96 -14.91
C ARG A 175 4.18 -3.41 -16.02
N ALA A 176 3.16 -2.61 -16.33
CA ALA A 176 2.23 -2.90 -17.43
C ALA A 176 2.95 -2.94 -18.78
N ALA A 177 3.89 -2.02 -19.04
CA ALA A 177 4.67 -2.00 -20.28
C ALA A 177 5.59 -3.23 -20.44
N VAL A 178 6.16 -3.73 -19.33
CA VAL A 178 6.98 -4.96 -19.35
C VAL A 178 6.10 -6.22 -19.52
N SER A 179 4.92 -6.25 -18.90
CA SER A 179 3.99 -7.38 -18.97
C SER A 179 3.35 -7.54 -20.36
N GLY A 180 3.04 -6.43 -21.03
CA GLY A 180 2.40 -6.41 -22.35
C GLY A 180 3.31 -6.79 -23.53
N LYS A 181 4.59 -7.12 -23.29
CA LYS A 181 5.57 -7.47 -24.33
C LYS A 181 5.67 -8.99 -24.57
N ARG A 182 4.59 -9.74 -24.31
CA ARG A 182 4.53 -11.20 -24.45
C ARG A 182 3.72 -11.62 -25.66
#